data_AF-A0A5N8WZ71-F1
#
_entry.id   AF-A0A5N8WZ71-F1
#
_cell.length_a   1.000
_cell.length_b   1.000
_cell.length_c   1.000
_cell.angle_alpha   90.00
_cell.angle_beta   90.00
_cell.angle_gamma   90.00
#
_symmetry.space_group_name_H-M   'P 1'
#
loop_
_entity.id
_entity.type
_entity.pdbx_description
1 polymer ?
#
loop_
_entity_poly.entity_id
_entity_poly.type
_entity_poly.pdbx_seq_one_letter_code
_entity_poly.pdbx_strand_id
1 'polypeptide(L)'
;MELSPVEKCDARIHTRRITKALKDTADPTPGQVGDVLRGLGYIDERVHGPQRSGERVEFTLDLRVMGGQLCLSGGVTDARTVVEPYGASEEVSCLDVRRRE
;
A
#
# COMPACT_ATOMS: atom_id res chain seq x y z
N MET A 1 1.04 9.33 -12.50
CA MET A 1 2.03 9.00 -13.54
C MET A 1 1.75 7.59 -14.04
N GLU A 2 2.12 7.27 -15.29
CA GLU A 2 1.92 5.93 -15.84
C GLU A 2 3.02 4.98 -15.39
N LEU A 3 2.64 3.86 -14.78
CA LEU A 3 3.58 2.80 -14.42
C LEU A 3 4.08 2.08 -15.68
N SER A 4 5.37 1.78 -15.69
CA SER A 4 5.99 0.93 -16.70
C SER A 4 5.41 -0.50 -16.66
N PRO A 5 5.59 -1.30 -17.74
CA PRO A 5 5.16 -2.71 -17.72
C PRO A 5 5.77 -3.53 -16.57
N VAL A 6 7.03 -3.26 -16.22
CA VAL A 6 7.72 -3.93 -15.10
C VAL A 6 7.07 -3.56 -13.77
N GLU A 7 6.82 -2.28 -13.53
CA GLU A 7 6.16 -1.82 -12.30
C GLU A 7 4.73 -2.33 -12.18
N LYS A 8 4.01 -2.51 -13.30
CA LYS A 8 2.68 -3.14 -13.32
C LYS A 8 2.75 -4.61 -12.90
N CYS A 9 3.81 -5.34 -13.26
CA CYS A 9 4.05 -6.70 -12.78
C CYS A 9 4.38 -6.72 -11.28
N ASP A 10 5.29 -5.85 -10.83
CA ASP A 10 5.69 -5.75 -9.43
C ASP A 10 4.51 -5.37 -8.54
N ALA A 11 3.71 -4.39 -8.97
CA ALA A 11 2.45 -4.00 -8.33
C ALA A 11 1.54 -5.20 -8.10
N ARG A 12 1.31 -6.03 -9.14
CA ARG A 12 0.44 -7.21 -9.03
C ARG A 12 0.98 -8.23 -8.02
N ILE A 13 2.30 -8.40 -7.94
CA ILE A 13 2.94 -9.31 -6.98
C ILE A 13 2.74 -8.78 -5.55
N HIS A 14 3.05 -7.51 -5.30
CA HIS A 14 2.92 -6.90 -3.98
C HIS A 14 1.45 -6.83 -3.52
N THR A 15 0.52 -6.41 -4.39
CA THR A 15 -0.92 -6.42 -4.09
C THR A 15 -1.38 -7.80 -3.64
N ARG A 16 -1.05 -8.86 -4.38
CA ARG A 16 -1.45 -10.23 -4.01
C ARG A 16 -0.86 -10.66 -2.66
N ARG A 17 0.41 -10.32 -2.42
CA ARG A 17 1.11 -10.66 -1.17
C ARG A 17 0.46 -9.98 0.03
N ILE A 18 0.18 -8.68 -0.08
CA ILE A 18 -0.45 -7.88 0.98
C ILE A 18 -1.88 -8.34 1.23
N THR A 19 -2.70 -8.45 0.17
CA THR A 19 -4.10 -8.92 0.28
C THR A 19 -4.18 -10.29 0.91
N LYS A 20 -3.26 -11.21 0.60
CA LYS A 20 -3.23 -12.54 1.22
C LYS A 20 -2.90 -12.47 2.71
N ALA A 21 -1.94 -11.63 3.10
CA ALA A 21 -1.49 -11.53 4.49
C ALA A 21 -2.53 -10.85 5.41
N LEU A 22 -3.30 -9.91 4.88
CA LEU A 22 -4.31 -9.15 5.64
C LEU A 22 -5.72 -9.77 5.57
N LYS A 23 -5.90 -10.86 4.83
CA LYS A 23 -7.23 -11.47 4.59
C LYS A 23 -7.93 -11.89 5.88
N ASP A 24 -7.18 -12.41 6.84
CA ASP A 24 -7.74 -13.01 8.07
C ASP A 24 -7.63 -12.07 9.29
N THR A 25 -7.35 -10.77 9.05
CA THR A 25 -7.28 -9.75 10.10
C THR A 25 -8.68 -9.22 10.42
N ALA A 26 -9.38 -9.88 11.35
CA ALA A 26 -10.65 -9.40 11.89
C ALA A 26 -10.44 -8.20 12.84
N ASP A 27 -11.34 -7.21 12.77
CA ASP A 27 -11.26 -5.88 13.42
C ASP A 27 -9.87 -5.25 13.26
N PRO A 28 -9.47 -4.91 12.01
CA PRO A 28 -8.13 -4.44 11.74
C PRO A 28 -7.86 -3.14 12.49
N THR A 29 -6.80 -3.15 13.29
CA THR A 29 -6.23 -1.96 13.93
C THR A 29 -5.03 -1.45 13.14
N PRO A 30 -4.75 -0.13 13.21
CA PRO A 30 -3.48 0.46 12.77
C PRO A 30 -2.23 -0.36 13.10
N GLY A 31 -2.11 -0.80 14.36
CA GLY A 31 -0.97 -1.58 14.84
C GLY A 31 -0.86 -2.94 14.15
N GLN A 32 -1.96 -3.70 14.09
CA GLN A 32 -1.96 -5.02 13.42
C GLN A 32 -1.60 -4.90 11.93
N VAL A 33 -2.16 -3.91 11.22
CA VAL A 33 -1.83 -3.71 9.80
C VAL A 33 -0.35 -3.36 9.64
N GLY A 34 0.18 -2.45 10.48
CA GLY A 34 1.59 -2.10 10.49
C GLY A 34 2.51 -3.30 10.75
N ASP A 35 2.16 -4.14 11.73
CA ASP A 35 2.94 -5.33 12.07
C ASP A 35 2.93 -6.38 10.96
N VAL A 36 1.79 -6.59 10.29
CA VAL A 36 1.71 -7.47 9.12
C VAL A 36 2.58 -6.94 7.97
N LEU A 37 2.53 -5.64 7.68
CA LEU A 37 3.37 -5.03 6.63
C LEU A 37 4.86 -5.17 6.97
N ARG A 38 5.26 -4.93 8.22
CA ARG A 38 6.65 -5.14 8.67
C ARG A 38 7.06 -6.61 8.59
N GLY A 39 6.17 -7.53 8.94
CA GLY A 39 6.38 -8.98 8.80
C GLY A 39 6.57 -9.43 7.35
N LEU A 40 6.02 -8.70 6.38
CA LEU A 40 6.30 -8.88 4.95
C LEU A 40 7.62 -8.25 4.50
N GLY A 41 8.33 -7.53 5.37
CA GLY A 41 9.62 -6.90 5.08
C GLY A 41 9.52 -5.51 4.47
N TYR A 42 8.34 -4.86 4.53
CA TYR A 42 8.26 -3.43 4.25
C TYR A 42 8.84 -2.66 5.45
N ILE A 43 9.86 -1.84 5.19
CA ILE A 43 10.51 -1.02 6.22
C ILE A 43 9.64 0.19 6.58
N ASP A 44 9.74 0.66 7.83
CA ASP A 44 8.86 1.68 8.38
C ASP A 44 8.92 3.00 7.57
N GLU A 45 10.08 3.36 7.01
CA GLU A 45 10.26 4.56 6.19
C GLU A 45 9.42 4.55 4.90
N ARG A 46 9.04 3.37 4.43
CA ARG A 46 8.23 3.17 3.20
C ARG A 46 6.76 2.92 3.51
N VAL A 47 6.40 2.78 4.79
CA VAL A 47 5.04 2.51 5.23
C VAL A 47 4.47 3.78 5.85
N HIS A 48 3.47 4.37 5.19
CA HIS A 48 2.82 5.58 5.66
C HIS A 48 1.39 5.31 6.11
N GLY A 49 0.95 5.97 7.17
CA GLY A 49 -0.37 5.76 7.77
C GLY A 49 -0.32 4.66 8.82
N PRO A 50 -0.53 3.39 8.40
CA PRO A 50 -1.62 2.58 8.93
C PRO A 50 -2.48 3.35 9.92
N GLN A 51 -3.54 4.00 9.45
CA GLN A 51 -4.37 4.86 10.29
C GLN A 51 -5.85 4.53 10.11
N ARG A 52 -6.63 4.74 11.17
CA ARG A 52 -8.06 4.46 11.13
C ARG A 52 -8.79 5.60 10.39
N SER A 53 -9.64 5.23 9.45
CA SER A 53 -10.42 6.13 8.59
C SER A 53 -11.86 5.61 8.53
N GLY A 54 -12.62 5.84 9.60
CA GLY A 54 -13.91 5.18 9.82
C GLY A 54 -13.72 3.69 10.17
N GLU A 55 -14.38 2.80 9.42
CA GLU A 55 -14.30 1.33 9.61
C GLU A 55 -13.10 0.67 8.92
N ARG A 56 -12.29 1.46 8.19
CA ARG A 56 -11.10 0.97 7.48
C ARG A 56 -9.82 1.42 8.14
N VAL A 57 -8.77 0.62 7.99
CA VAL A 57 -7.39 1.04 8.19
C VAL A 57 -6.78 1.32 6.83
N GLU A 58 -6.31 2.55 6.64
CA GLU A 58 -5.69 3.00 5.40
C GLU A 58 -4.18 3.11 5.56
N PHE A 59 -3.46 2.74 4.50
CA PHE A 59 -2.02 2.87 4.43
C PHE A 59 -1.56 3.20 3.00
N THR A 60 -0.34 3.71 2.91
CA THR A 60 0.36 3.93 1.64
C THR A 60 1.73 3.26 1.72
N LEU A 61 2.13 2.57 0.66
CA LEU A 61 3.47 2.01 0.51
C LEU A 61 4.23 2.73 -0.59
N ASP A 62 5.43 3.20 -0.25
CA ASP A 62 6.40 3.70 -1.21
C ASP A 62 7.34 2.58 -1.68
N LEU A 63 7.06 2.05 -2.89
CA LEU A 63 7.85 0.99 -3.50
C LEU A 63 8.80 1.52 -4.58
N ARG A 64 9.08 2.82 -4.58
CA ARG A 64 10.04 3.41 -5.51
C ARG A 64 11.43 2.89 -5.21
N VAL A 65 12.09 2.33 -6.22
CA VAL A 65 13.45 1.80 -6.16
C VAL A 65 14.19 2.30 -7.38
N MET A 66 15.38 2.88 -7.19
CA MET A 66 16.27 3.34 -8.29
C MET A 66 15.55 4.18 -9.36
N GLY A 67 14.78 5.20 -8.95
CA GLY A 67 14.04 6.07 -9.89
C GLY A 67 12.68 5.53 -10.35
N GLY A 68 12.21 4.43 -9.76
CA GLY A 68 10.85 3.93 -9.97
C GLY A 68 9.77 4.89 -9.47
N GLN A 69 8.53 4.62 -9.86
CA GLN A 69 7.36 5.46 -9.64
C GLN A 69 6.28 4.77 -8.81
N LEU A 70 6.45 3.47 -8.51
CA LEU A 70 5.44 2.64 -7.91
C LEU A 70 5.14 3.02 -6.45
N CYS A 71 3.92 3.47 -6.21
CA CYS A 71 3.30 3.55 -4.89
C CYS A 71 2.09 2.58 -4.84
N LEU A 72 1.74 2.11 -3.65
CA LEU A 72 0.47 1.41 -3.41
C LEU A 72 -0.35 2.16 -2.38
N SER A 73 -1.67 2.23 -2.58
CA SER A 73 -2.61 2.63 -1.52
C SER A 73 -3.43 1.42 -1.12
N GLY A 74 -3.55 1.19 0.18
CA GLY A 74 -4.29 0.09 0.73
C GLY A 74 -5.36 0.53 1.71
N GLY A 75 -6.46 -0.22 1.72
CA GLY A 75 -7.55 -0.12 2.68
C GLY A 75 -7.94 -1.50 3.17
N VAL A 76 -8.02 -1.66 4.49
CA VAL A 76 -8.35 -2.93 5.15
C VAL A 76 -9.61 -2.73 5.97
N THR A 77 -10.61 -3.59 5.75
CA THR A 77 -11.79 -3.74 6.61
C THR A 77 -11.93 -5.19 7.04
N ASP A 78 -12.86 -5.48 7.94
CA ASP A 78 -13.23 -6.85 8.34
C ASP A 78 -13.60 -7.76 7.16
N ALA A 79 -14.17 -7.16 6.12
CA ALA A 79 -14.71 -7.91 4.98
C ALA A 79 -13.70 -8.10 3.85
N ARG A 80 -12.78 -7.13 3.64
CA ARG A 80 -11.87 -7.16 2.50
C ARG A 80 -10.64 -6.29 2.69
N THR A 81 -9.59 -6.66 1.96
CA THR A 81 -8.42 -5.82 1.72
C THR A 81 -8.39 -5.38 0.26
N VAL A 82 -8.32 -4.07 0.02
CA VAL A 82 -8.16 -3.47 -1.31
C VAL A 82 -6.79 -2.81 -1.37
N VAL A 83 -6.00 -3.10 -2.41
CA VAL A 83 -4.68 -2.50 -2.63
C VAL A 83 -4.53 -2.12 -4.10
N GLU A 84 -4.32 -0.84 -4.36
CA GLU A 84 -4.30 -0.26 -5.70
C GLU A 84 -2.96 0.41 -5.98
N PRO A 85 -2.31 0.08 -7.12
CA PRO A 85 -1.08 0.73 -7.53
C PRO A 85 -1.32 2.06 -8.23
N TYR A 86 -0.39 2.99 -8.05
CA TYR A 86 -0.35 4.24 -8.79
C TYR A 86 1.08 4.75 -8.94
N GLY A 87 1.30 5.57 -9.97
CA GLY A 87 2.61 6.19 -10.22
C GLY A 87 2.73 7.58 -9.62
N ALA A 88 3.79 7.83 -8.86
CA ALA A 88 4.22 9.14 -8.38
C ALA A 88 5.59 9.52 -8.97
N SER A 89 5.83 10.81 -9.25
CA SER A 89 7.19 11.28 -9.55
C SER A 89 8.05 11.27 -8.30
N GLU A 90 9.38 11.31 -8.45
CA GLU A 90 10.29 11.39 -7.30
C GLU A 90 10.07 12.65 -6.45
N GLU A 91 9.69 13.75 -7.10
CA GLU A 91 9.45 15.06 -6.48
C GLU A 91 8.15 15.15 -5.67
N VAL A 92 7.23 14.19 -5.86
CA VAL A 92 5.91 14.18 -5.21
C VAL A 92 5.83 13.00 -4.25
N SER A 93 5.42 13.26 -3.00
CA SER A 93 5.16 12.20 -2.03
C SER A 93 4.04 11.29 -2.53
N CYS A 94 4.16 9.98 -2.31
CA CYS A 94 3.07 9.05 -2.57
C CYS A 94 1.76 9.50 -1.89
N LEU A 95 1.83 10.19 -0.74
CA LEU A 95 0.66 10.68 -0.01
C LEU A 95 -0.08 11.83 -0.70
N ASP A 96 0.61 12.61 -1.52
CA ASP A 96 0.08 13.85 -2.10
C ASP A 96 -0.49 13.66 -3.51
N VAL A 97 -0.38 12.45 -4.08
CA VAL A 97 -0.90 12.15 -5.41
C VAL A 97 -2.44 12.11 -5.37
N ARG A 98 -3.06 13.06 -6.09
CA ARG A 98 -4.50 13.02 -6.35
C ARG A 98 -4.83 11.89 -7.32
N ARG A 99 -5.48 10.85 -6.81
CA ARG A 99 -5.96 9.71 -7.60
C ARG A 99 -7.32 10.07 -8.19
N ARG A 100 -7.54 9.77 -9.47
CA ARG A 100 -8.89 9.82 -10.06
C ARG A 100 -9.60 8.54 -9.63
N GLU A 101 -10.79 8.70 -9.05
CA GLU A 101 -11.72 7.61 -8.76
C GLU A 101 -12.29 7.00 -10.05
#